data_AF-A0A3C0CU20-F1
#
_entry.id   AF-A0A3C0CU20-F1
#
_cell.length_a   1.000
_cell.length_b   1.000
_cell.length_c   1.000
_cell.angle_alpha   90.00
_cell.angle_beta   90.00
_cell.angle_gamma   90.00
#
_symmetry.space_group_name_H-M   'P 1'
#
loop_
_entity.id
_entity.type
_entity.pdbx_description
1 polymer ?
#
loop_
_entity_poly.entity_id
_entity_poly.type
_entity_poly.pdbx_seq_one_letter_code
_entity_poly.pdbx_strand_id
1 'polypeptide(L)'
;MPVFYRTAKPTLTPIGLNHGDALRFTLSDGREWEIELVSTSAKVTARNYAAHRYNDSGHEGGDISAYAFYCDISINGRKLSLCREVGTQKSFYEPAEVDGVRIWFDAASCAFKDSGGFMAEKDWRSGLICKPSQHARFALQESTRSICPEPLHMWYPNKSRRLDIADCYNGEDCWMGPYNGAGAHGGLDINMPAGTV
;
A
#
# COMPACT_ATOMS: atom_id res chain seq x y z
N MET A 1 9.90 -9.07 21.59
CA MET A 1 9.76 -8.40 20.30
C MET A 1 10.22 -6.95 20.44
N PRO A 2 10.92 -6.40 19.45
CA PRO A 2 11.33 -4.99 19.40
C PRO A 2 10.18 -4.00 19.63
N VAL A 3 10.49 -2.90 20.32
CA VAL A 3 9.64 -1.70 20.39
C VAL A 3 10.41 -0.54 19.76
N PHE A 4 9.86 0.03 18.70
CA PHE A 4 10.38 1.21 18.04
C PHE A 4 9.80 2.47 18.65
N TYR A 5 10.57 3.55 18.63
CA TYR A 5 10.15 4.86 19.14
C TYR A 5 10.26 5.90 18.03
N ARG A 6 9.20 6.67 17.83
CA ARG A 6 9.16 7.80 16.89
C ARG A 6 8.38 8.95 17.50
N THR A 7 8.69 10.16 17.05
CA THR A 7 7.93 11.37 17.38
C THR A 7 7.24 11.88 16.14
N ALA A 8 6.03 12.40 16.30
CA ALA A 8 5.29 13.03 15.23
C ALA A 8 6.09 14.19 14.64
N LYS A 9 6.03 14.29 13.30
CA LYS A 9 6.71 15.33 12.52
C LYS A 9 5.72 15.91 11.49
N PRO A 10 6.06 17.03 10.85
CA PRO A 10 5.19 17.66 9.85
C PRO A 10 4.90 16.81 8.61
N THR A 11 5.64 15.73 8.39
CA THR A 11 5.51 14.80 7.26
C THR A 11 5.15 13.39 7.73
N LEU A 12 4.64 12.59 6.78
CA LEU A 12 4.33 11.17 7.01
C LEU A 12 5.49 10.41 7.67
N THR A 13 5.15 9.54 8.60
CA THR A 13 6.08 8.65 9.29
C THR A 13 5.91 7.23 8.76
N PRO A 14 6.76 6.77 7.82
CA PRO A 14 6.76 5.38 7.39
C PRO A 14 7.37 4.48 8.47
N ILE A 15 6.80 3.29 8.64
CA ILE A 15 7.32 2.27 9.57
C ILE A 15 7.06 0.88 9.01
N GLY A 16 8.06 0.00 9.12
CA GLY A 16 7.91 -1.43 8.90
C GLY A 16 7.88 -2.16 10.23
N LEU A 17 6.97 -3.13 10.40
CA LEU A 17 6.83 -3.94 11.61
C LEU A 17 6.79 -5.42 11.24
N ASN A 18 7.51 -6.26 12.00
CA ASN A 18 7.29 -7.71 11.99
C ASN A 18 6.20 -8.09 13.00
N HIS A 19 5.73 -9.32 12.95
CA HIS A 19 4.72 -9.79 13.91
C HIS A 19 5.28 -9.71 15.33
N GLY A 20 4.49 -9.12 16.23
CA GLY A 20 4.82 -8.80 17.61
C GLY A 20 5.67 -7.54 17.80
N ASP A 21 6.21 -6.93 16.73
CA ASP A 21 6.87 -5.62 16.84
C ASP A 21 5.82 -4.54 17.16
N ALA A 22 6.22 -3.57 17.98
CA ALA A 22 5.40 -2.40 18.27
C ALA A 22 6.12 -1.09 17.94
N LEU A 23 5.35 -0.07 17.62
CA LEU A 23 5.79 1.33 17.55
C LEU A 23 5.08 2.11 18.67
N ARG A 24 5.86 2.79 19.49
CA ARG A 24 5.41 3.88 20.35
C ARG A 24 5.67 5.22 19.66
N PHE A 25 4.59 5.95 19.44
CA PHE A 25 4.56 7.19 18.69
C PHE A 25 4.16 8.34 19.63
N THR A 26 5.11 9.22 19.91
CA THR A 26 4.83 10.44 20.69
C THR A 26 4.19 11.48 19.76
N LEU A 27 2.94 11.81 20.02
CA LEU A 27 2.17 12.82 19.29
C LEU A 27 2.65 14.23 19.65
N SER A 28 2.24 15.22 18.87
CA SER A 28 2.73 16.60 19.05
C SER A 28 2.19 17.31 20.29
N ASP A 29 1.11 16.80 20.88
CA ASP A 29 0.60 17.21 22.19
C ASP A 29 1.25 16.45 23.36
N GLY A 30 2.21 15.56 23.08
CA GLY A 30 2.92 14.75 24.06
C GLY A 30 2.22 13.44 24.44
N ARG A 31 1.01 13.15 23.93
CA ARG A 31 0.37 11.85 24.15
C ARG A 31 1.17 10.74 23.49
N GLU A 32 1.23 9.59 24.14
CA GLU A 32 1.75 8.37 23.53
C GLU A 32 0.63 7.61 22.81
N TRP A 33 0.93 7.13 21.62
CA TRP A 33 0.08 6.27 20.82
C TRP A 33 0.88 5.04 20.41
N GLU A 34 0.32 3.85 20.59
CA GLU A 34 1.02 2.60 20.31
C GLU A 34 0.28 1.78 19.24
N ILE A 35 1.05 1.20 18.31
CA ILE A 35 0.59 0.17 17.38
C ILE A 35 1.49 -1.05 17.46
N GLU A 36 0.90 -2.23 17.59
CA GLU A 36 1.56 -3.53 17.48
C GLU A 36 1.01 -4.28 16.27
N LEU A 37 1.89 -4.91 15.49
CA LEU A 37 1.48 -5.82 14.42
C LEU A 37 1.28 -7.22 14.97
N VAL A 38 0.06 -7.77 14.91
CA VAL A 38 -0.23 -9.11 15.42
C VAL A 38 -0.04 -10.16 14.33
N SER A 39 -0.65 -9.96 13.16
CA SER A 39 -0.65 -10.94 12.08
C SER A 39 -0.76 -10.25 10.71
N THR A 40 -0.42 -10.99 9.65
CA THR A 40 -0.68 -10.57 8.27
C THR A 40 -1.15 -11.77 7.44
N SER A 41 -2.01 -11.53 6.46
CA SER A 41 -2.36 -12.52 5.44
C SER A 41 -2.62 -11.86 4.08
N ALA A 42 -2.59 -12.64 3.02
CA ALA A 42 -2.91 -12.16 1.67
C ALA A 42 -3.71 -13.22 0.91
N LYS A 43 -4.54 -12.78 -0.04
CA LYS A 43 -5.27 -13.67 -0.95
C LYS A 43 -5.50 -13.01 -2.30
N VAL A 44 -5.56 -13.83 -3.34
CA VAL A 44 -6.09 -13.42 -4.64
C VAL A 44 -7.61 -13.25 -4.53
N THR A 45 -8.14 -12.13 -5.02
CA THR A 45 -9.58 -11.81 -4.94
C THR A 45 -10.28 -11.92 -6.29
N ALA A 46 -9.55 -11.74 -7.39
CA ALA A 46 -10.06 -11.94 -8.73
C ALA A 46 -8.98 -12.50 -9.68
N ARG A 47 -9.40 -13.40 -10.56
CA ARG A 47 -8.60 -13.93 -11.66
C ARG A 47 -9.33 -13.70 -12.98
N ASN A 48 -8.92 -12.65 -13.70
CA ASN A 48 -9.43 -12.34 -15.02
C ASN A 48 -8.46 -11.46 -15.81
N TYR A 49 -7.14 -11.61 -15.58
CA TYR A 49 -6.16 -10.70 -16.16
C TYR A 49 -6.24 -10.65 -17.70
N ALA A 50 -6.57 -11.77 -18.35
CA ALA A 50 -6.73 -11.85 -19.79
C ALA A 50 -7.76 -10.85 -20.38
N ALA A 51 -8.72 -10.37 -19.58
CA ALA A 51 -9.67 -9.35 -20.01
C ALA A 51 -9.02 -8.00 -20.36
N HIS A 52 -7.84 -7.70 -19.80
CA HIS A 52 -7.07 -6.49 -20.07
C HIS A 52 -6.31 -6.53 -21.41
N ARG A 53 -6.25 -7.71 -22.06
CA ARG A 53 -5.61 -7.92 -23.39
C ARG A 53 -4.16 -7.43 -23.46
N TYR A 54 -3.47 -7.42 -22.33
CA TYR A 54 -2.07 -7.04 -22.21
C TYR A 54 -1.19 -8.27 -21.99
N ASN A 55 0.00 -8.26 -22.59
CA ASN A 55 1.01 -9.29 -22.38
C ASN A 55 2.40 -8.67 -22.57
N ASP A 56 3.26 -8.78 -21.56
CA ASP A 56 4.69 -8.49 -21.67
C ASP A 56 5.51 -9.76 -21.43
N SER A 57 6.07 -10.31 -22.50
CA SER A 57 6.91 -11.51 -22.45
C SER A 57 8.21 -11.33 -21.65
N GLY A 58 8.62 -10.10 -21.36
CA GLY A 58 9.79 -9.79 -20.53
C GLY A 58 9.56 -9.95 -19.04
N HIS A 59 8.30 -10.09 -18.60
CA HIS A 59 7.92 -10.21 -17.20
C HIS A 59 7.13 -11.51 -16.96
N GLU A 60 7.04 -11.91 -15.70
CA GLU A 60 6.28 -13.11 -15.34
C GLU A 60 4.80 -12.92 -15.67
N GLY A 61 4.19 -13.92 -16.31
CA GLY A 61 2.78 -13.91 -16.70
C GLY A 61 1.90 -14.69 -15.72
N GLY A 62 0.67 -14.22 -15.52
CA GLY A 62 -0.34 -14.88 -14.70
C GLY A 62 -1.76 -14.44 -15.04
N ASP A 63 -2.71 -14.79 -14.17
CA ASP A 63 -4.14 -14.54 -14.38
C ASP A 63 -4.78 -13.66 -13.29
N ILE A 64 -3.98 -13.14 -12.34
CA ILE A 64 -4.46 -12.33 -11.21
C ILE A 64 -4.86 -10.94 -11.73
N SER A 65 -6.12 -10.55 -11.52
CA SER A 65 -6.58 -9.19 -11.84
C SER A 65 -6.80 -8.33 -10.59
N ALA A 66 -6.96 -8.95 -9.43
CA ALA A 66 -6.99 -8.25 -8.15
C ALA A 66 -6.58 -9.17 -6.99
N TYR A 67 -6.06 -8.56 -5.93
CA TYR A 67 -5.73 -9.25 -4.70
C TYR A 67 -5.94 -8.35 -3.49
N ALA A 68 -5.91 -8.93 -2.30
CA ALA A 68 -5.99 -8.19 -1.05
C ALA A 68 -5.00 -8.73 -0.03
N PHE A 69 -4.58 -7.87 0.87
CA PHE A 69 -3.84 -8.26 2.06
C PHE A 69 -4.43 -7.60 3.30
N TYR A 70 -4.21 -8.27 4.42
CA TYR A 70 -4.83 -8.03 5.70
C TYR A 70 -3.76 -7.96 6.77
N CYS A 71 -4.03 -7.19 7.81
CA CYS A 71 -3.31 -7.30 9.06
C CYS A 71 -4.26 -7.21 10.24
N ASP A 72 -3.91 -7.93 11.31
CA ASP A 72 -4.45 -7.67 12.64
C ASP A 72 -3.42 -6.84 13.39
N ILE A 73 -3.89 -5.78 14.03
CA ILE A 73 -3.08 -4.86 14.82
C ILE A 73 -3.72 -4.63 16.19
N SER A 74 -2.90 -4.25 17.16
CA SER A 74 -3.37 -3.72 18.44
C SER A 74 -3.00 -2.25 18.52
N ILE A 75 -3.99 -1.36 18.69
CA ILE A 75 -3.77 0.07 18.88
C ILE A 75 -4.21 0.44 20.29
N ASN A 76 -3.26 0.94 21.10
CA ASN A 76 -3.51 1.29 22.51
C ASN A 76 -4.24 0.15 23.27
N GLY A 77 -3.84 -1.10 23.01
CA GLY A 77 -4.43 -2.30 23.59
C GLY A 77 -5.74 -2.81 22.95
N ARG A 78 -6.27 -2.13 21.92
CA ARG A 78 -7.51 -2.53 21.23
C ARG A 78 -7.21 -3.17 19.88
N LYS A 79 -7.82 -4.33 19.62
CA LYS A 79 -7.64 -5.06 18.37
C LYS A 79 -8.42 -4.42 17.22
N LEU A 80 -7.76 -4.30 16.07
CA LEU A 80 -8.35 -3.84 14.81
C LEU A 80 -7.81 -4.70 13.67
N SER A 81 -8.63 -4.94 12.65
CA SER A 81 -8.20 -5.57 11.41
C SER A 81 -8.27 -4.56 10.27
N LEU A 82 -7.20 -4.46 9.48
CA LEU A 82 -7.14 -3.63 8.29
C LEU A 82 -7.07 -4.50 7.04
N CYS A 83 -7.60 -3.98 5.94
CA CYS A 83 -7.60 -4.63 4.62
C CYS A 83 -7.25 -3.60 3.56
N ARG A 84 -6.31 -3.94 2.68
CA ARG A 84 -6.07 -3.21 1.43
C ARG A 84 -6.31 -4.15 0.25
N GLU A 85 -7.14 -3.68 -0.69
CA GLU A 85 -7.41 -4.35 -1.97
C GLU A 85 -6.62 -3.61 -3.06
N VAL A 86 -6.08 -4.36 -4.02
CA VAL A 86 -5.24 -3.86 -5.09
C VAL A 86 -5.71 -4.45 -6.42
N GLY A 87 -5.71 -3.64 -7.48
CA GLY A 87 -6.23 -3.99 -8.80
C GLY A 87 -7.71 -3.66 -9.01
N THR A 88 -8.32 -2.88 -8.11
CA THR A 88 -9.73 -2.42 -8.25
C THR A 88 -9.86 -0.95 -7.85
N GLN A 89 -11.06 -0.38 -7.96
CA GLN A 89 -11.33 0.99 -7.50
C GLN A 89 -10.99 1.20 -6.02
N LYS A 90 -11.00 0.13 -5.21
CA LYS A 90 -10.63 0.18 -3.79
C LYS A 90 -9.12 0.33 -3.56
N SER A 91 -8.30 0.27 -4.60
CA SER A 91 -6.88 0.63 -4.52
C SER A 91 -6.68 2.06 -4.02
N PHE A 92 -7.64 2.95 -4.30
CA PHE A 92 -7.66 4.35 -3.84
C PHE A 92 -8.44 4.49 -2.53
N TYR A 93 -7.91 3.90 -1.47
CA TYR A 93 -8.55 3.89 -0.16
C TYR A 93 -8.11 5.05 0.72
N GLU A 94 -9.01 5.50 1.59
CA GLU A 94 -8.73 6.48 2.65
C GLU A 94 -8.04 5.80 3.84
N PRO A 95 -7.19 6.51 4.60
CA PRO A 95 -6.58 5.95 5.80
C PRO A 95 -7.63 5.60 6.86
N ALA A 96 -7.32 4.58 7.67
CA ALA A 96 -8.02 4.39 8.94
C ALA A 96 -7.60 5.50 9.91
N GLU A 97 -8.53 6.05 10.69
CA GLU A 97 -8.24 7.02 11.74
C GLU A 97 -8.59 6.45 13.11
N VAL A 98 -7.61 6.38 14.01
CA VAL A 98 -7.78 5.84 15.37
C VAL A 98 -7.06 6.74 16.37
N ASP A 99 -7.81 7.24 17.36
CA ASP A 99 -7.32 8.13 18.44
C ASP A 99 -6.55 9.37 17.94
N GLY A 100 -6.96 9.89 16.77
CA GLY A 100 -6.36 11.05 16.14
C GLY A 100 -5.10 10.75 15.31
N VAL A 101 -4.81 9.48 15.00
CA VAL A 101 -3.74 9.08 14.08
C VAL A 101 -4.35 8.42 12.83
N ARG A 102 -3.96 8.92 11.65
CA ARG A 102 -4.24 8.31 10.35
C ARG A 102 -3.22 7.21 10.06
N ILE A 103 -3.72 6.10 9.53
CA ILE A 103 -2.97 4.86 9.29
C ILE A 103 -3.25 4.41 7.86
N TRP A 104 -2.20 4.46 7.03
CA TRP A 104 -2.20 3.81 5.73
C TRP A 104 -1.52 2.45 5.88
N PHE A 105 -2.27 1.38 5.63
CA PHE A 105 -1.70 0.04 5.52
C PHE A 105 -1.17 -0.15 4.10
N ASP A 106 0.10 0.21 3.91
CA ASP A 106 0.68 0.27 2.58
C ASP A 106 0.97 -1.12 2.02
N ALA A 107 1.73 -1.98 2.68
CA ALA A 107 2.07 -3.27 2.08
C ALA A 107 2.23 -4.37 3.12
N ALA A 108 2.02 -5.62 2.71
CA ALA A 108 2.31 -6.82 3.49
C ALA A 108 3.20 -7.78 2.71
N SER A 109 4.27 -8.25 3.32
CA SER A 109 5.25 -9.12 2.65
C SER A 109 4.63 -10.45 2.20
N CYS A 110 3.62 -10.96 2.92
CA CYS A 110 2.94 -12.21 2.61
C CYS A 110 2.17 -12.23 1.27
N ALA A 111 2.00 -11.08 0.59
CA ALA A 111 1.49 -11.06 -0.78
C ALA A 111 2.53 -11.52 -1.81
N PHE A 112 3.82 -11.47 -1.46
CA PHE A 112 4.94 -11.66 -2.37
C PHE A 112 5.52 -13.08 -2.31
N LYS A 113 5.91 -13.63 -3.46
CA LYS A 113 6.35 -15.04 -3.62
C LYS A 113 7.52 -15.44 -2.74
N ASP A 114 8.50 -14.54 -2.58
CA ASP A 114 9.67 -14.75 -1.73
C ASP A 114 9.33 -14.82 -0.21
N SER A 115 8.11 -14.46 0.16
CA SER A 115 7.51 -14.66 1.49
C SER A 115 6.34 -15.66 1.46
N GLY A 116 6.26 -16.52 0.44
CA GLY A 116 5.24 -17.56 0.31
C GLY A 116 3.91 -17.09 -0.29
N GLY A 117 3.85 -15.85 -0.78
CA GLY A 117 2.70 -15.27 -1.48
C GLY A 117 2.62 -15.64 -2.95
N PHE A 118 2.01 -14.76 -3.75
CA PHE A 118 1.65 -15.03 -5.15
C PHE A 118 2.09 -13.94 -6.14
N MET A 119 2.50 -12.76 -5.67
CA MET A 119 3.01 -11.68 -6.52
C MET A 119 4.54 -11.72 -6.62
N ALA A 120 5.07 -11.58 -7.82
CA ALA A 120 6.49 -11.28 -8.05
C ALA A 120 6.76 -9.77 -7.92
N GLU A 121 8.02 -9.39 -7.72
CA GLU A 121 8.45 -8.00 -7.91
C GLU A 121 8.68 -7.73 -9.39
N LYS A 122 7.97 -6.75 -9.99
CA LYS A 122 8.16 -6.42 -11.40
C LYS A 122 9.46 -5.64 -11.62
N ASP A 123 9.61 -4.49 -10.96
CA ASP A 123 10.62 -3.48 -11.31
C ASP A 123 11.88 -3.51 -10.43
N TRP A 124 12.15 -4.66 -9.78
CA TRP A 124 13.24 -4.77 -8.82
C TRP A 124 14.62 -4.43 -9.41
N ARG A 125 14.82 -4.66 -10.71
CA ARG A 125 16.06 -4.31 -11.42
C ARG A 125 16.30 -2.80 -11.50
N SER A 126 15.24 -2.01 -11.42
CA SER A 126 15.27 -0.54 -11.39
C SER A 126 15.23 0.02 -9.95
N GLY A 127 15.32 -0.84 -8.93
CA GLY A 127 15.27 -0.44 -7.53
C GLY A 127 13.88 -0.03 -7.02
N LEU A 128 12.83 -0.20 -7.83
CA LEU A 128 11.45 0.06 -7.44
C LEU A 128 10.87 -1.22 -6.81
N ILE A 129 10.99 -1.30 -5.48
CA ILE A 129 10.59 -2.50 -4.71
C ILE A 129 9.28 -2.24 -3.99
N CYS A 130 8.27 -3.06 -4.29
CA CYS A 130 6.97 -2.98 -3.65
C CYS A 130 6.97 -3.64 -2.27
N LYS A 131 7.58 -4.81 -2.16
CA LYS A 131 7.60 -5.64 -0.96
C LYS A 131 8.28 -4.91 0.20
N PRO A 132 7.65 -4.90 1.38
CA PRO A 132 8.31 -4.40 2.58
C PRO A 132 9.36 -5.39 3.09
N SER A 133 10.46 -4.87 3.65
CA SER A 133 11.48 -5.70 4.31
C SER A 133 10.95 -6.38 5.58
N GLN A 134 9.92 -5.81 6.21
CA GLN A 134 9.21 -6.36 7.36
C GLN A 134 7.89 -7.02 6.94
N HIS A 135 7.18 -7.67 7.86
CA HIS A 135 5.90 -8.31 7.56
C HIS A 135 4.81 -7.33 7.06
N ALA A 136 4.78 -6.12 7.60
CA ALA A 136 3.93 -5.05 7.10
C ALA A 136 4.65 -3.70 7.08
N ARG A 137 4.24 -2.82 6.16
CA ARG A 137 4.65 -1.41 6.06
C ARG A 137 3.43 -0.52 6.20
N PHE A 138 3.57 0.49 7.05
CA PHE A 138 2.55 1.49 7.33
C PHE A 138 3.10 2.89 7.06
N ALA A 139 2.21 3.83 6.79
CA ALA A 139 2.48 5.25 6.93
C ALA A 139 1.53 5.84 7.97
N LEU A 140 2.06 6.68 8.87
CA LEU A 140 1.34 7.27 9.98
C LEU A 140 1.40 8.79 9.95
N GLN A 141 0.30 9.45 10.32
CA GLN A 141 0.22 10.91 10.47
C GLN A 141 -0.79 11.29 11.55
N GLU A 142 -0.52 12.32 12.36
CA GLU A 142 -1.57 12.94 13.17
C GLU A 142 -2.69 13.50 12.28
N SER A 143 -3.94 13.17 12.62
CA SER A 143 -5.15 13.58 11.89
C SER A 143 -5.29 15.10 11.71
N THR A 144 -4.77 15.89 12.64
CA THR A 144 -4.80 17.35 12.61
C THR A 144 -3.75 17.96 11.69
N ARG A 145 -2.82 17.15 11.14
CA ARG A 145 -1.76 17.62 10.26
C ARG A 145 -2.11 17.40 8.78
N SER A 146 -1.52 18.26 7.94
CA SER A 146 -1.48 18.03 6.50
C SER A 146 -0.61 16.81 6.19
N ILE A 147 -1.01 16.03 5.17
CA ILE A 147 -0.22 14.90 4.65
C ILE A 147 1.04 15.42 3.94
N CYS A 148 0.91 16.57 3.26
CA CYS A 148 2.02 17.30 2.66
C CYS A 148 2.03 18.72 3.25
N PRO A 149 3.05 19.10 4.05
CA PRO A 149 3.12 20.43 4.63
C PRO A 149 3.44 21.52 3.60
N GLU A 150 3.97 21.14 2.44
CA GLU A 150 4.31 22.06 1.35
C GLU A 150 3.11 22.29 0.42
N PRO A 151 3.03 23.46 -0.25
CA PRO A 151 2.06 23.69 -1.31
C PRO A 151 2.18 22.64 -2.40
N LEU A 152 1.08 21.96 -2.70
CA LEU A 152 1.01 21.00 -3.81
C LEU A 152 0.61 21.72 -5.10
N HIS A 153 1.35 21.43 -6.16
CA HIS A 153 0.94 21.74 -7.52
C HIS A 153 0.36 20.48 -8.17
N MET A 154 -0.60 20.65 -9.08
CA MET A 154 -1.12 19.53 -9.86
C MET A 154 0.00 18.95 -10.72
N TRP A 155 0.45 17.75 -10.37
CA TRP A 155 1.49 17.06 -11.14
C TRP A 155 0.99 16.61 -12.51
N TYR A 156 -0.28 16.19 -12.60
CA TYR A 156 -0.94 15.87 -13.85
C TYR A 156 -2.33 16.54 -13.91
N PRO A 157 -2.76 17.06 -15.07
CA PRO A 157 -4.06 17.71 -15.22
C PRO A 157 -5.19 16.68 -15.29
N ASN A 158 -5.80 16.33 -14.16
CA ASN A 158 -7.03 15.54 -14.12
C ASN A 158 -8.28 16.43 -14.19
N LYS A 159 -8.92 16.52 -15.36
CA LYS A 159 -10.17 17.30 -15.51
C LYS A 159 -11.32 16.78 -14.65
N SER A 160 -11.40 15.46 -14.46
CA SER A 160 -12.47 14.84 -13.69
C SER A 160 -12.30 15.03 -12.18
N ARG A 161 -11.07 15.28 -11.72
CA ARG A 161 -10.67 15.32 -10.29
C ARG A 161 -11.08 14.05 -9.53
N ARG A 162 -11.09 12.91 -10.22
CA ARG A 162 -11.42 11.60 -9.65
C ARG A 162 -10.31 10.61 -9.97
N LEU A 163 -10.02 9.75 -9.01
CA LEU A 163 -9.17 8.59 -9.23
C LEU A 163 -10.05 7.46 -9.77
N ASP A 164 -9.72 6.91 -10.93
CA ASP A 164 -10.49 5.82 -11.55
C ASP A 164 -9.52 4.71 -11.96
N ILE A 165 -9.78 3.50 -11.48
CA ILE A 165 -8.88 2.36 -11.75
C ILE A 165 -8.88 2.03 -13.24
N ALA A 166 -10.00 2.26 -13.93
CA ALA A 166 -10.11 2.03 -15.37
C ALA A 166 -9.21 2.96 -16.19
N ASP A 167 -8.82 4.10 -15.61
CA ASP A 167 -7.88 5.06 -16.21
C ASP A 167 -6.42 4.80 -15.82
N CYS A 168 -6.14 3.83 -14.92
CA CYS A 168 -4.78 3.37 -14.65
C CYS A 168 -4.20 2.60 -15.84
N TYR A 169 -2.91 2.33 -15.81
CA TYR A 169 -2.27 1.53 -16.85
C TYR A 169 -3.01 0.18 -17.00
N ASN A 170 -3.45 -0.13 -18.22
CA ASN A 170 -4.33 -1.25 -18.59
C ASN A 170 -5.70 -1.38 -17.87
N GLY A 171 -6.04 -0.49 -16.92
CA GLY A 171 -7.29 -0.51 -16.16
C GLY A 171 -7.25 -1.23 -14.79
N GLU A 172 -6.07 -1.61 -14.33
CA GLU A 172 -5.83 -2.35 -13.08
C GLU A 172 -4.46 -2.08 -12.46
N ASP A 173 -3.54 -1.51 -13.24
CA ASP A 173 -2.14 -1.40 -12.88
C ASP A 173 -1.87 -0.05 -12.17
N CYS A 174 -2.21 0.00 -10.89
CA CYS A 174 -1.88 1.09 -9.97
C CYS A 174 -0.60 0.77 -9.16
N TRP A 175 -0.31 1.55 -8.10
CA TRP A 175 0.73 1.15 -7.12
C TRP A 175 0.47 -0.27 -6.60
N MET A 176 1.44 -1.17 -6.82
CA MET A 176 1.39 -2.61 -6.55
C MET A 176 0.34 -3.39 -7.38
N GLY A 177 -0.18 -2.80 -8.46
CA GLY A 177 -1.12 -3.42 -9.38
C GLY A 177 -0.57 -4.72 -9.97
N PRO A 178 -1.44 -5.67 -10.36
CA PRO A 178 -1.04 -7.00 -10.81
C PRO A 178 -0.57 -6.99 -12.28
N TYR A 179 0.52 -6.29 -12.55
CA TYR A 179 1.14 -6.24 -13.87
C TYR A 179 1.40 -7.62 -14.47
N ASN A 180 1.00 -7.78 -15.73
CA ASN A 180 1.08 -9.04 -16.48
C ASN A 180 0.40 -10.23 -15.75
N GLY A 181 -0.50 -9.93 -14.81
CA GLY A 181 -1.24 -10.90 -14.01
C GLY A 181 -0.43 -11.64 -12.95
N ALA A 182 0.82 -11.24 -12.68
CA ALA A 182 1.70 -11.94 -11.74
C ALA A 182 2.74 -11.06 -11.01
N GLY A 183 3.03 -9.85 -11.50
CA GLY A 183 4.01 -8.94 -10.89
C GLY A 183 3.34 -7.76 -10.19
N ALA A 184 3.79 -7.40 -8.99
CA ALA A 184 3.41 -6.15 -8.36
C ALA A 184 4.20 -5.00 -9.00
N HIS A 185 3.49 -3.99 -9.50
CA HIS A 185 4.07 -2.84 -10.18
C HIS A 185 4.56 -1.77 -9.20
N GLY A 186 5.80 -1.31 -9.37
CA GLY A 186 6.39 -0.23 -8.59
C GLY A 186 6.06 1.18 -9.09
N GLY A 187 5.33 1.30 -10.21
CA GLY A 187 4.90 2.57 -10.80
C GLY A 187 3.70 3.20 -10.10
N LEU A 188 3.56 4.52 -10.22
CA LEU A 188 2.42 5.28 -9.72
C LEU A 188 1.54 5.72 -10.91
N ASP A 189 0.97 4.76 -11.61
CA ASP A 189 0.20 5.00 -12.84
C ASP A 189 -1.26 5.38 -12.54
N ILE A 190 -1.44 6.43 -11.74
CA ILE A 190 -2.75 6.91 -11.32
C ILE A 190 -3.36 7.74 -12.45
N ASN A 191 -4.45 7.26 -13.05
CA ASN A 191 -5.11 7.89 -14.19
C ASN A 191 -4.14 8.17 -15.36
N MET A 192 -3.19 7.26 -15.59
CA MET A 192 -2.22 7.30 -16.67
C MET A 192 -2.37 6.07 -17.56
N PRO A 193 -3.26 6.10 -18.57
CA PRO A 193 -3.43 4.99 -19.49
C PRO A 193 -2.15 4.65 -20.25
N ALA A 194 -2.05 3.40 -20.72
CA ALA A 194 -0.92 2.98 -21.54
C ALA A 194 -0.75 3.88 -22.77
N GLY A 195 0.48 4.34 -23.01
CA GLY A 195 0.82 5.25 -24.11
C GLY A 195 0.65 6.74 -23.80
N THR A 196 0.40 7.11 -22.53
CA THR A 196 0.49 8.52 -22.09
C THR A 196 1.93 9.03 -22.23
N VAL A 197 2.10 10.21 -22.83
CA VAL A 197 3.40 10.89 -23.07
C VAL A 197 3.57 12.07 -22.10
#